data_AF-A0A0B1QYR3-F1
#
_entry.id   AF-A0A0B1QYR3-F1
#
_cell.length_a   1.000
_cell.length_b   1.000
_cell.length_c   1.000
_cell.angle_alpha   90.00
_cell.angle_beta   90.00
_cell.angle_gamma   90.00
#
_symmetry.space_group_name_H-M   'P 1'
#
loop_
_entity.id
_entity.type
_entity.pdbx_description
1 polymer ?
#
loop_
_entity_poly.entity_id
_entity_poly.type
_entity_poly.pdbx_seq_one_letter_code
_entity_poly.pdbx_strand_id
1 'polypeptide(L)'
;AVPTASTVLFTGMPAHTLSTITPITQGDEAGVLGGVVSETFMGLSRHLTGCNSLLINGMPATRMGSVTQQNVANAPGVRITPSQTTVALLAT
;
A
#
# COMPACT_ATOMS: atom_id res chain seq x y z
N ALA A 1 -2.86 -7.50 4.10
CA ALA A 1 -1.55 -7.12 3.55
C ALA A 1 -0.45 -7.78 4.37
N VAL A 2 0.63 -8.23 3.74
CA VAL A 2 1.70 -9.04 4.35
C VAL A 2 3.04 -8.66 3.67
N PRO A 3 4.20 -8.71 4.35
CA PRO A 3 4.35 -8.73 5.80
C PRO A 3 4.13 -7.33 6.38
N THR A 4 3.48 -7.27 7.54
CA THR A 4 3.32 -6.06 8.35
C THR A 4 4.33 -6.04 9.49
N ALA A 5 4.69 -4.85 9.99
CA ALA A 5 5.54 -4.73 11.16
C ALA A 5 4.77 -5.09 12.44
N SER A 6 4.86 -6.34 12.89
CA SER A 6 4.18 -6.85 14.09
C SER A 6 4.72 -6.27 15.40
N THR A 7 5.91 -5.70 15.40
CA THR A 7 6.58 -5.09 16.56
C THR A 7 6.10 -3.67 16.86
N VAL A 8 5.56 -2.96 15.87
CA VAL A 8 5.12 -1.57 15.99
C VAL A 8 3.62 -1.52 15.71
N LEU A 9 2.85 -1.12 16.72
CA LEU A 9 1.40 -1.11 16.65
C LEU A 9 0.85 0.33 16.61
N PHE A 10 0.09 0.66 15.57
CA PHE A 10 -0.75 1.86 15.55
C PHE A 10 -2.18 1.46 15.95
N THR A 11 -2.70 2.10 17.01
CA THR A 11 -4.05 1.79 17.56
C THR A 11 -4.28 0.28 17.78
N GLY A 12 -3.25 -0.45 18.24
CA GLY A 12 -3.32 -1.89 18.47
C GLY A 12 -3.17 -2.79 17.23
N MET A 13 -2.93 -2.23 16.04
CA MET A 13 -2.76 -2.98 14.79
C MET A 13 -1.33 -2.82 14.23
N PRO A 14 -0.74 -3.87 13.62
CA PRO A 14 0.59 -3.81 13.02
C PRO A 14 0.76 -2.69 11.99
N ALA A 15 1.89 -1.98 12.07
CA ALA A 15 2.19 -0.88 11.17
C ALA A 15 2.52 -1.38 9.75
N HIS A 16 2.16 -0.55 8.76
CA HIS A 16 2.43 -0.79 7.34
C HIS A 16 3.63 0.02 6.84
N THR A 17 4.51 -0.63 6.09
CA THR A 17 5.71 -0.06 5.46
C THR A 17 5.73 -0.32 3.96
N LEU A 18 6.73 0.19 3.25
CA LEU A 18 6.90 -0.06 1.81
C LEU A 18 7.09 -1.54 1.43
N SER A 19 7.45 -2.42 2.37
CA SER A 19 7.45 -3.87 2.10
C SER A 19 6.08 -4.51 2.09
N THR A 20 5.07 -3.84 2.66
CA THR A 20 3.76 -4.47 2.80
C THR A 20 3.09 -4.57 1.43
N ILE A 21 2.74 -5.79 1.04
CA ILE A 21 1.97 -6.05 -0.18
C ILE A 21 0.55 -6.47 0.18
N THR A 22 -0.41 -6.07 -0.66
CA THR A 22 -1.76 -6.62 -0.66
C THR A 22 -1.80 -7.68 -1.76
N PRO A 23 -1.94 -8.98 -1.43
CA PRO A 23 -1.77 -10.05 -2.42
C PRO A 23 -2.77 -10.05 -3.57
N ILE A 24 -3.99 -9.56 -3.31
CA ILE A 24 -5.09 -9.53 -4.28
C ILE A 24 -5.72 -8.14 -4.24
N THR A 25 -5.89 -7.55 -5.42
CA THR A 25 -6.66 -6.33 -5.65
C THR A 25 -7.80 -6.59 -6.63
N GLN A 26 -8.85 -5.78 -6.50
CA GLN A 26 -10.10 -5.91 -7.23
C GLN A 26 -10.60 -4.51 -7.66
N GLY A 27 -11.19 -4.41 -8.85
CA GLY A 27 -11.76 -3.17 -9.40
C GLY A 27 -10.81 -2.38 -10.32
N ASP A 28 -9.64 -2.93 -10.61
CA ASP A 28 -8.59 -2.40 -11.48
C ASP A 28 -8.24 -3.35 -12.64
N GLU A 29 -9.23 -4.13 -13.10
CA GLU A 29 -9.13 -5.10 -14.20
C GLU A 29 -9.53 -4.53 -15.56
N ALA A 30 -9.72 -3.21 -15.67
CA ALA A 30 -10.19 -2.58 -16.89
C ALA A 30 -9.24 -2.89 -18.07
N GLY A 31 -9.78 -3.54 -19.11
CA GLY A 31 -9.04 -3.93 -20.31
C GLY A 31 -9.44 -5.33 -20.80
N VAL A 32 -9.15 -5.63 -22.06
CA VAL A 32 -9.32 -6.97 -22.62
C VAL A 32 -8.16 -7.85 -22.13
N LEU A 33 -8.43 -9.11 -21.74
CA LEU A 33 -7.45 -10.10 -21.25
C LEU A 33 -6.73 -9.77 -19.91
N GLY A 34 -7.36 -9.02 -19.00
CA GLY A 34 -6.80 -8.79 -17.66
C GLY A 34 -5.94 -7.52 -17.55
N GLY A 35 -6.24 -6.51 -18.36
CA GLY A 35 -5.53 -5.23 -18.36
C GLY A 35 -4.44 -5.15 -19.43
N VAL A 36 -4.20 -3.93 -19.90
CA VAL A 36 -3.32 -3.67 -21.07
C VAL A 36 -1.83 -3.85 -20.73
N VAL A 37 -1.46 -3.73 -19.45
CA VAL A 37 -0.05 -3.71 -19.01
C VAL A 37 0.29 -4.91 -18.13
N SER A 38 -0.58 -5.31 -17.20
CA SER A 38 -0.25 -6.42 -16.29
C SER A 38 -0.65 -7.80 -16.80
N GLU A 39 -1.58 -7.89 -17.74
CA GLU A 39 -2.17 -9.16 -18.22
C GLU A 39 -2.76 -10.03 -17.09
N THR A 40 -3.12 -9.42 -15.96
CA THR A 40 -3.66 -10.10 -14.77
C THR A 40 -5.01 -9.53 -14.34
N PHE A 41 -5.99 -10.41 -14.11
CA PHE A 41 -7.28 -10.00 -13.54
C PHE A 41 -7.24 -9.74 -12.04
N MET A 42 -6.26 -10.29 -11.33
CA MET A 42 -6.11 -10.07 -9.90
C MET A 42 -4.62 -10.16 -9.60
N GLY A 43 -4.08 -9.05 -9.11
CA GLY A 43 -2.65 -8.95 -8.88
C GLY A 43 -2.34 -8.33 -7.53
N LEU A 44 -1.06 -8.37 -7.21
CA LEU A 44 -0.54 -7.72 -6.02
C LEU A 44 -0.64 -6.20 -6.15
N SER A 45 -0.81 -5.56 -4.99
CA SER A 45 -0.68 -4.12 -4.83
C SER A 45 0.36 -3.78 -3.77
N ARG A 46 1.09 -2.70 -4.02
CA ARG A 46 2.12 -2.21 -3.11
C ARG A 46 2.14 -0.68 -3.06
N HIS A 47 2.64 -0.14 -1.96
CA HIS A 47 2.88 1.30 -1.85
C HIS A 47 4.21 1.65 -2.52
N LEU A 48 4.20 2.73 -3.31
CA LEU A 48 5.39 3.27 -3.97
C LEU A 48 6.02 4.40 -3.16
N THR A 49 5.21 5.14 -2.39
CA THR A 49 5.68 6.27 -1.57
C THR A 49 5.33 6.07 -0.10
N GLY A 50 6.19 6.57 0.79
CA GLY A 50 6.05 6.48 2.24
C GLY A 50 6.73 7.67 2.93
N CYS A 51 6.85 7.62 4.26
CA CYS A 51 7.54 8.60 5.08
C CYS A 51 9.02 8.26 5.18
N ASN A 52 9.88 9.03 4.51
CA ASN A 52 11.30 8.72 4.49
C ASN A 52 12.01 8.96 5.83
N SER A 53 11.48 9.86 6.66
CA SER A 53 11.99 10.14 8.00
C SER A 53 11.48 9.17 9.09
N LEU A 54 10.41 8.41 8.82
CA LEU A 54 9.85 7.45 9.77
C LEU A 54 10.07 6.02 9.29
N LEU A 55 11.16 5.41 9.77
CA LEU A 55 11.51 4.04 9.45
C LEU A 55 10.93 3.08 10.49
N ILE A 56 10.11 2.13 10.05
CA ILE A 56 9.59 1.04 10.87
C ILE A 56 10.27 -0.24 10.38
N ASN A 57 10.98 -0.94 11.25
CA ASN A 57 11.80 -2.10 10.91
C ASN A 57 12.76 -1.82 9.73
N GLY A 58 13.35 -0.63 9.68
CA GLY A 58 14.31 -0.23 8.65
C GLY A 58 13.70 0.20 7.31
N MET A 59 12.37 0.25 7.18
CA MET A 59 11.69 0.65 5.95
C MET A 59 10.75 1.84 6.16
N PRO A 60 10.61 2.73 5.17
CA PRO A 60 9.68 3.86 5.26
C PRO A 60 8.25 3.42 5.56
N ALA A 61 7.63 4.07 6.53
CA ALA A 61 6.24 3.83 6.90
C ALA A 61 5.29 4.36 5.82
N THR A 62 4.24 3.60 5.52
CA THR A 62 3.18 4.06 4.59
C THR A 62 2.22 4.99 5.31
N ARG A 63 1.71 6.01 4.60
CA ARG A 63 0.81 7.02 5.16
C ARG A 63 -0.43 7.23 4.29
N MET A 64 -1.37 8.00 4.80
CA MET A 64 -2.42 8.59 3.97
C MET A 64 -1.75 9.48 2.90
N GLY A 65 -2.23 9.42 1.67
CA GLY A 65 -1.64 10.08 0.51
C GLY A 65 -0.49 9.31 -0.14
N SER A 66 -0.06 8.16 0.42
CA SER A 66 0.89 7.28 -0.25
C SER A 66 0.29 6.75 -1.56
N VAL A 67 1.08 6.83 -2.64
CA VAL A 67 0.74 6.31 -3.96
C VAL A 67 0.92 4.81 -3.95
N THR A 68 0.00 4.09 -4.57
CA THR A 68 0.03 2.64 -4.71
C THR A 68 0.08 2.25 -6.18
N GLN A 69 0.67 1.10 -6.43
CA GLN A 69 0.60 0.41 -7.70
C GLN A 69 -0.40 -0.74 -7.52
N GLN A 70 -1.48 -0.73 -8.30
CA GLN A 70 -2.58 -1.69 -8.18
C GLN A 70 -2.50 -2.73 -9.31
N ASN A 71 -2.84 -3.98 -8.99
CA ASN A 71 -2.80 -5.13 -9.89
C ASN A 71 -1.54 -5.15 -10.78
N VAL A 72 -0.38 -5.22 -10.13
CA VAL A 72 0.98 -5.15 -10.71
C VAL A 72 1.29 -3.84 -11.41
N ALA A 73 0.56 -3.43 -12.44
CA ALA A 73 0.78 -2.18 -13.17
C ALA A 73 -0.46 -1.71 -13.94
N ASN A 74 -1.66 -2.19 -13.60
CA ASN A 74 -2.87 -1.82 -14.32
C ASN A 74 -3.38 -0.43 -13.98
N ALA A 75 -3.23 0.00 -12.73
CA ALA A 75 -3.67 1.32 -12.31
C ALA A 75 -2.77 1.94 -11.24
N PRO A 76 -2.47 3.25 -11.34
CA PRO A 76 -1.99 4.01 -10.19
C PRO A 76 -3.14 4.24 -9.21
N GLY A 77 -2.87 4.09 -7.91
CA GLY A 77 -3.81 4.37 -6.84
C GLY A 77 -3.22 5.31 -5.79
N VAL A 78 -4.07 5.77 -4.87
CA VAL A 78 -3.64 6.55 -3.71
C VAL A 78 -4.49 6.17 -2.49
N ARG A 79 -3.84 6.07 -1.33
CA ARG A 79 -4.55 5.86 -0.07
C ARG A 79 -5.16 7.17 0.43
N ILE A 80 -6.39 7.45 0.04
CA ILE A 80 -7.14 8.62 0.53
C ILE A 80 -7.89 8.35 1.83
N THR A 81 -8.28 7.09 2.06
CA THR A 81 -9.00 6.70 3.29
C THR A 81 -8.00 6.41 4.41
N PRO A 82 -8.18 7.00 5.61
CA PRO A 82 -7.34 6.68 6.75
C PRO A 82 -7.52 5.21 7.16
N SER A 83 -6.42 4.53 7.49
CA SER A 83 -6.50 3.19 8.09
C SER A 83 -6.98 3.23 9.55
N GLN A 84 -6.77 4.37 10.21
CA GLN A 84 -7.31 4.72 11.53
C GLN A 84 -7.28 6.26 11.68
N THR A 85 -8.02 6.81 12.63
CA THR A 85 -8.26 8.26 12.77
C THR A 85 -7.50 8.92 13.92
N THR A 86 -6.76 8.17 14.73
CA THR A 86 -6.06 8.65 15.92
C THR A 86 -4.64 9.18 15.62
N VAL A 87 -3.95 8.60 14.64
CA VAL A 87 -2.55 8.92 14.30
C VAL A 87 -2.44 9.34 12.84
N ALA A 88 -1.75 10.45 12.55
CA ALA A 88 -1.47 10.86 11.18
C ALA A 88 0.05 11.04 10.99
N LEU A 89 0.60 10.37 9.97
CA LEU A 89 2.00 10.54 9.58
C LEU A 89 2.08 11.65 8.52
N LEU A 90 2.68 12.79 8.88
CA LEU A 90 2.74 13.99 8.02
C LEU A 90 4.13 14.25 7.42
N ALA A 91 5.16 13.56 7.91
CA ALA A 91 6.51 13.79 7.46
C ALA A 91 6.71 13.28 6.04
N THR A 92 7.53 13.96 5.23
CA THR A 92 7.82 13.61 3.84
C THR A 92 8.67 12.35 3.72
#